data_AF-A0AAD9QT13-F1
#
_entry.id   AF-A0AAD9QT13-F1
#
_cell.length_a   1.000
_cell.length_b   1.000
_cell.length_c   1.000
_cell.angle_alpha   90.00
_cell.angle_beta   90.00
_cell.angle_gamma   90.00
#
_symmetry.space_group_name_H-M   'P 1'
#
loop_
_entity.id
_entity.type
_entity.pdbx_description
1 polymer ?
#
loop_
_entity_poly.entity_id
_entity_poly.type
_entity_poly.pdbx_seq_one_letter_code
_entity_poly.pdbx_strand_id
1 'polypeptide(L)'
;MDMGDYPAAIELLGKAIELAPWDSELRMMRADCHKQMGDYIAAISDIKPTTKLVSDNTGAYLQLSELHYDMGELEDALREIRECLKLDPDHKDCFPFYKKMKKLNKQMTSAQDLVNNGEAEAHILNEMYDEAVNDYQQAKNINEHLNKVQEGLERAQKLQKQSKKRDYYKILGLKRSATKKEILKSYRKLAVQWHPDQYKGEDKKKAEKMFIDVAAAKEVLTDPEKRAKYDNGEDPLDPEAQQGGGNPWQHGGFPFGEGFQFKFHFN
;
A
#
# COMPACT_ATOMS: atom_id res chain seq x y z
N MET A 1 19.56 -3.29 45.64
CA MET A 1 19.13 -4.45 44.84
C MET A 1 20.37 -4.92 44.13
N ASP A 2 20.91 -6.07 44.51
CA ASP A 2 22.04 -6.66 43.79
C ASP A 2 21.62 -6.80 42.34
N MET A 3 22.28 -6.06 41.45
CA MET A 3 22.29 -6.39 40.04
C MET A 3 23.02 -7.73 39.98
N GLY A 4 22.24 -8.83 39.94
CA GLY A 4 22.78 -10.18 39.91
C GLY A 4 23.78 -10.32 38.76
N ASP A 5 24.80 -11.15 38.94
CA ASP A 5 25.75 -11.47 37.88
C ASP A 5 25.06 -12.35 36.81
N TYR A 6 24.22 -11.71 36.00
CA TYR A 6 23.45 -12.35 34.93
C TYR A 6 24.35 -13.03 33.89
N PRO A 7 25.52 -12.47 33.48
CA PRO A 7 26.45 -13.18 32.60
C PRO A 7 26.93 -14.51 33.19
N ALA A 8 27.34 -14.54 34.47
CA ALA A 8 27.76 -15.79 35.12
C ALA A 8 26.58 -16.77 35.25
N ALA A 9 25.38 -16.27 35.57
CA ALA A 9 24.17 -17.10 35.64
C ALA A 9 23.83 -17.74 34.28
N ILE A 10 23.91 -16.98 33.18
CA ILE A 10 23.68 -17.48 31.81
C ILE A 10 24.67 -18.60 31.46
N GLU A 11 25.95 -18.44 31.82
CA GLU A 11 26.97 -19.47 31.57
C GLU A 11 26.67 -20.76 32.35
N LEU A 12 26.36 -20.64 33.63
CA LEU A 12 26.03 -21.79 34.49
C LEU A 12 24.75 -22.49 34.04
N LEU A 13 23.70 -21.73 33.73
CA LEU A 13 22.44 -22.25 33.20
C LEU A 13 22.66 -22.90 31.84
N GLY A 14 23.56 -22.38 31.00
CA GLY A 14 23.92 -23.02 29.74
C GLY A 14 24.50 -24.41 29.92
N LYS A 15 25.47 -24.56 30.82
CA LYS A 15 26.03 -25.88 31.18
C LYS A 15 24.96 -26.81 31.77
N ALA A 16 24.04 -26.29 32.57
CA ALA A 16 22.95 -27.07 33.14
C ALA A 16 21.96 -27.56 32.06
N ILE A 17 21.60 -26.71 31.08
CA ILE A 17 20.73 -27.05 29.95
C ILE A 17 21.39 -28.09 29.03
N GLU A 18 22.72 -28.07 28.87
CA GLU A 18 23.42 -29.12 28.12
C GLU A 18 23.26 -30.50 28.78
N LEU A 19 23.22 -30.55 30.12
CA LEU A 19 23.01 -31.78 30.88
C LEU A 19 21.52 -32.18 30.94
N ALA A 20 20.60 -31.21 30.94
CA ALA A 20 19.16 -31.43 31.00
C ALA A 20 18.40 -30.60 29.94
N PRO A 21 18.45 -30.97 28.64
CA PRO A 21 17.90 -30.13 27.57
C PRO A 21 16.39 -29.94 27.58
N TRP A 22 15.66 -30.86 28.23
CA TRP A 22 14.20 -30.88 28.34
C TRP A 22 13.67 -30.13 29.56
N ASP A 23 14.55 -29.66 30.45
CA ASP A 23 14.14 -28.89 31.62
C ASP A 23 13.71 -27.48 31.19
N SER A 24 12.41 -27.23 31.27
CA SER A 24 11.83 -25.94 30.91
C SER A 24 12.19 -24.84 31.90
N GLU A 25 12.35 -25.17 33.18
CA GLU A 25 12.60 -24.19 34.24
C GLU A 25 13.99 -23.56 34.07
N LEU A 26 15.01 -24.37 33.77
CA LEU A 26 16.36 -23.88 33.49
C LEU A 26 16.41 -22.92 32.30
N ARG A 27 15.67 -23.23 31.23
CA ARG A 27 15.55 -22.36 30.05
C ARG A 27 14.81 -21.06 30.39
N MET A 28 13.74 -21.15 31.20
CA MET A 28 12.99 -19.98 31.66
C MET A 28 13.84 -19.04 32.53
N MET A 29 14.62 -19.58 33.46
CA MET A 29 15.57 -18.78 34.26
C MET A 29 16.64 -18.11 33.40
N ARG A 30 17.15 -18.82 32.38
CA ARG A 30 18.17 -18.24 31.49
C ARG A 30 17.59 -17.14 30.61
N ALA A 31 16.37 -17.32 30.13
CA ALA A 31 15.64 -16.29 29.41
C ALA A 31 15.40 -15.04 30.27
N ASP A 32 15.08 -15.19 31.56
CA ASP A 32 14.98 -14.04 32.48
C ASP A 32 16.31 -13.30 32.62
N CYS A 33 17.43 -14.03 32.70
CA CYS A 33 18.76 -13.41 32.70
C CYS A 33 19.02 -12.64 31.41
N HIS A 34 18.70 -13.21 30.24
CA HIS A 34 18.79 -12.53 28.96
C HIS A 34 17.90 -11.29 28.89
N LYS A 35 16.67 -11.35 29.42
CA LYS A 35 15.74 -10.22 29.53
C LYS A 35 16.34 -9.09 30.36
N GLN A 36 16.93 -9.38 31.53
CA GLN A 36 17.57 -8.37 32.37
C GLN A 36 18.80 -7.74 31.70
N MET A 37 19.46 -8.47 30.80
CA MET A 37 20.55 -7.98 29.97
C MET A 37 20.08 -7.21 28.71
N GLY A 38 18.77 -7.16 28.46
CA GLY A 38 18.19 -6.56 27.24
C GLY A 38 18.35 -7.40 25.97
N ASP A 39 18.80 -8.65 26.08
CA ASP A 39 18.92 -9.58 24.96
C ASP A 39 17.61 -10.37 24.76
N TYR A 40 16.59 -9.67 24.29
CA TYR A 40 15.25 -10.25 24.11
C TYR A 40 15.23 -11.38 23.07
N ILE A 41 16.12 -11.36 22.08
CA ILE A 41 16.20 -12.39 21.04
C ILE A 41 16.69 -13.72 21.64
N ALA A 42 17.76 -13.68 22.46
CA ALA A 42 18.22 -14.86 23.17
C ALA A 42 17.16 -15.39 24.16
N ALA A 43 16.49 -14.48 24.88
CA ALA A 43 15.40 -14.84 25.79
C ALA A 43 14.26 -15.58 25.06
N ILE A 44 13.80 -15.06 23.93
CA ILE A 44 12.76 -15.71 23.11
C ILE A 44 13.21 -17.07 22.58
N SER A 45 14.47 -17.18 22.16
CA SER A 45 15.04 -18.45 21.70
C SER A 45 15.04 -19.52 22.79
N ASP A 46 15.19 -19.13 24.05
CA ASP A 46 15.12 -20.03 25.20
C ASP A 46 13.69 -20.42 25.57
N ILE A 47 12.76 -19.46 25.56
CA ILE A 47 11.37 -19.70 25.97
C ILE A 47 10.57 -20.45 24.91
N LYS A 48 10.72 -20.12 23.62
CA LYS A 48 9.84 -20.64 22.56
C LYS A 48 9.78 -22.18 22.48
N PRO A 49 10.87 -22.93 22.70
CA PRO A 49 10.80 -24.39 22.80
C PRO A 49 10.01 -24.88 24.03
N THR A 50 10.08 -24.18 25.16
CA THR A 50 9.48 -24.60 26.44
C THR A 50 7.97 -24.67 26.41
N THR A 51 7.32 -23.87 25.56
CA THR A 51 5.86 -23.90 25.33
C THR A 51 5.37 -25.22 24.74
N LYS A 52 6.27 -26.03 24.17
CA LYS A 52 5.99 -27.34 23.58
C LYS A 52 6.63 -28.50 24.34
N LEU A 53 7.63 -28.24 25.18
CA LEU A 53 8.27 -29.27 26.00
C LEU A 53 7.32 -29.80 27.09
N VAL A 54 6.45 -28.94 27.60
CA VAL A 54 5.49 -29.25 28.65
C VAL A 54 4.11 -28.79 28.20
N SER A 55 3.12 -29.69 28.26
CA SER A 55 1.78 -29.49 27.67
C SER A 55 0.92 -28.43 28.36
N ASP A 56 1.23 -28.10 29.61
CA ASP A 56 0.47 -27.18 30.48
C ASP A 56 1.33 -26.01 30.99
N ASN A 57 2.33 -25.60 30.22
CA ASN A 57 3.25 -24.55 30.64
C ASN A 57 2.69 -23.14 30.40
N THR A 58 1.74 -22.72 31.22
CA THR A 58 1.17 -21.36 31.20
C THR A 58 2.23 -20.29 31.46
N GLY A 59 3.22 -20.58 32.31
CA GLY A 59 4.34 -19.69 32.63
C GLY A 59 5.19 -19.33 31.41
N ALA A 60 5.50 -20.31 30.55
CA ALA A 60 6.25 -20.07 29.32
C ALA A 60 5.49 -19.16 28.34
N TYR A 61 4.18 -19.37 28.16
CA TYR A 61 3.37 -18.50 27.30
C TYR A 61 3.25 -17.07 27.86
N LEU A 62 3.11 -16.92 29.18
CA LEU A 62 3.10 -15.62 29.84
C LEU A 62 4.44 -14.89 29.64
N GLN A 63 5.55 -15.55 29.94
CA GLN A 63 6.89 -14.97 29.81
C GLN A 63 7.21 -14.61 28.35
N LEU A 64 6.84 -15.46 27.38
CA LEU A 64 6.99 -15.17 25.95
C LEU A 64 6.17 -13.94 25.52
N SER A 65 4.93 -13.86 26.02
CA SER A 65 4.05 -12.72 25.77
C SER A 65 4.62 -11.41 26.34
N GLU A 66 5.20 -11.46 27.54
CA GLU A 66 5.88 -10.31 28.15
C GLU A 66 7.11 -9.88 27.36
N LEU A 67 7.91 -10.82 26.85
CA LEU A 67 9.08 -10.51 26.00
C LEU A 67 8.66 -9.78 24.72
N HIS A 68 7.62 -10.27 24.04
CA HIS A 68 7.07 -9.58 22.85
C HIS A 68 6.52 -8.20 23.21
N TYR A 69 5.85 -8.06 24.35
CA TYR A 69 5.36 -6.77 24.82
C TYR A 69 6.50 -5.78 25.09
N ASP A 70 7.59 -6.21 25.72
CA ASP A 70 8.74 -5.38 26.03
C ASP A 70 9.47 -4.91 24.75
N MET A 71 9.42 -5.70 23.67
CA MET A 71 9.89 -5.31 22.34
C MET A 71 8.89 -4.46 21.53
N GLY A 72 7.67 -4.25 22.04
CA GLY A 72 6.62 -3.51 21.35
C GLY A 72 5.81 -4.32 20.32
N GLU A 73 6.05 -5.63 20.23
CA GLU A 73 5.37 -6.56 19.31
C GLU A 73 4.00 -6.98 19.89
N LEU A 74 3.05 -6.04 19.90
CA LEU A 74 1.76 -6.22 20.57
C LEU A 74 0.90 -7.34 19.98
N GLU A 75 1.00 -7.60 18.68
CA GLU A 75 0.27 -8.69 18.02
C GLU A 75 0.76 -10.06 18.48
N ASP A 76 2.07 -10.27 18.52
CA ASP A 76 2.69 -11.49 19.01
C ASP A 76 2.43 -11.65 20.51
N ALA A 77 2.58 -10.59 21.31
CA ALA A 77 2.24 -10.62 22.73
C ALA A 77 0.78 -11.06 22.94
N LEU A 78 -0.16 -10.49 22.18
CA LEU A 78 -1.58 -10.84 22.25
C LEU A 78 -1.87 -12.27 21.77
N ARG A 79 -1.09 -12.81 20.84
CA ARG A 79 -1.18 -14.21 20.40
C ARG A 79 -0.75 -15.15 21.51
N GLU A 80 0.44 -14.95 22.08
CA GLU A 80 0.99 -15.86 23.10
C GLU A 80 0.14 -15.85 24.39
N ILE A 81 -0.38 -14.69 24.82
CA ILE A 81 -1.24 -14.64 26.01
C ILE A 81 -2.57 -15.35 25.82
N ARG A 82 -3.08 -15.42 24.58
CA ARG A 82 -4.29 -16.21 24.26
C ARG A 82 -4.01 -17.69 24.37
N GLU A 83 -2.81 -18.16 24.00
CA GLU A 83 -2.42 -19.55 24.22
C GLU A 83 -2.33 -19.86 25.72
N CYS A 84 -1.79 -18.96 26.56
CA CYS A 84 -1.84 -19.13 28.02
C CYS A 84 -3.30 -19.33 28.50
N LEU A 85 -4.22 -18.46 28.09
CA LEU A 85 -5.63 -18.53 28.50
C LEU A 85 -6.42 -19.69 27.88
N LYS A 86 -5.92 -20.32 26.82
CA LYS A 86 -6.49 -21.58 26.31
C LYS A 86 -6.16 -22.75 27.23
N LEU A 87 -4.98 -22.73 27.86
CA LEU A 87 -4.57 -23.75 28.83
C LEU A 87 -5.28 -23.54 30.18
N ASP A 88 -5.32 -22.30 30.66
CA ASP A 88 -6.00 -21.92 31.90
C ASP A 88 -6.78 -20.61 31.72
N PRO A 89 -8.11 -20.67 31.47
CA PRO A 89 -8.95 -19.49 31.28
C PRO A 89 -9.01 -18.54 32.49
N ASP A 90 -8.79 -19.05 33.70
CA ASP A 90 -8.88 -18.29 34.96
C ASP A 90 -7.51 -17.96 35.56
N HIS A 91 -6.45 -18.11 34.76
CA HIS A 91 -5.08 -17.84 35.20
C HIS A 91 -4.92 -16.41 35.72
N LYS A 92 -4.48 -16.29 36.97
CA LYS A 92 -4.46 -15.03 37.73
C LYS A 92 -3.64 -13.93 37.07
N ASP A 93 -2.53 -14.31 36.43
CA ASP A 93 -1.62 -13.34 35.78
C ASP A 93 -1.94 -13.13 34.29
N CYS A 94 -2.25 -14.19 33.53
CA CYS A 94 -2.51 -14.08 32.10
C CYS A 94 -3.77 -13.27 31.78
N PHE A 95 -4.84 -13.36 32.59
CA PHE A 95 -6.09 -12.68 32.28
C PHE A 95 -6.00 -11.13 32.41
N PRO A 96 -5.42 -10.57 33.50
CA PRO A 96 -5.11 -9.14 33.55
C PRO A 96 -4.20 -8.68 32.42
N PHE A 97 -3.16 -9.45 32.09
CA PHE A 97 -2.24 -9.11 31.01
C PHE A 97 -2.92 -9.09 29.64
N TYR A 98 -3.77 -10.10 29.34
CA TYR A 98 -4.58 -10.13 28.13
C TYR A 98 -5.50 -8.91 28.00
N LYS A 99 -6.15 -8.47 29.09
CA LYS A 99 -6.99 -7.26 29.07
C LYS A 99 -6.16 -6.01 28.72
N LYS A 100 -4.96 -5.90 29.29
CA LYS A 100 -4.00 -4.83 28.95
C LYS A 100 -3.63 -4.88 27.46
N MET A 101 -3.23 -6.05 26.95
CA MET A 101 -2.83 -6.23 25.54
C MET A 101 -3.97 -5.92 24.58
N LYS A 102 -5.18 -6.42 24.86
CA LYS A 102 -6.36 -6.15 24.03
C LYS A 102 -6.68 -4.64 23.93
N LYS A 103 -6.56 -3.91 25.04
CA LYS A 103 -6.75 -2.45 25.06
C LYS A 103 -5.67 -1.73 24.26
N LEU A 104 -4.41 -2.09 24.48
CA LEU A 104 -3.27 -1.48 23.77
C LEU A 104 -3.33 -1.76 22.26
N ASN A 105 -3.60 -3.00 21.86
CA ASN A 105 -3.74 -3.37 20.46
C ASN A 105 -4.84 -2.54 19.78
N LYS A 106 -6.01 -2.38 20.42
CA LYS A 106 -7.08 -1.53 19.90
C LYS A 106 -6.65 -0.07 19.72
N GLN A 107 -5.89 0.48 20.68
CA GLN A 107 -5.37 1.84 20.59
C GLN A 107 -4.34 1.98 19.46
N MET A 108 -3.45 1.01 19.30
CA MET A 108 -2.46 0.99 18.21
C MET A 108 -3.10 0.90 16.83
N THR A 109 -4.06 0.00 16.65
CA THR A 109 -4.85 -0.09 15.42
C THR A 109 -5.51 1.25 15.08
N SER A 110 -6.13 1.90 16.08
CA SER A 110 -6.74 3.22 15.88
C SER A 110 -5.72 4.33 15.58
N ALA A 111 -4.51 4.26 16.12
CA ALA A 111 -3.45 5.23 15.83
C ALA A 111 -2.90 5.03 14.41
N GLN A 112 -2.69 3.77 14.00
CA GLN A 112 -2.24 3.42 12.66
C GLN A 112 -3.25 3.87 11.60
N ASP A 113 -4.56 3.70 11.85
CA ASP A 113 -5.62 4.18 10.98
C ASP A 113 -5.54 5.71 10.75
N LEU A 114 -5.27 6.48 11.81
CA LEU A 114 -5.16 7.94 11.73
C LEU A 114 -3.93 8.37 10.92
N VAL A 115 -2.80 7.67 11.09
CA VAL A 115 -1.58 7.92 10.32
C VAL A 115 -1.83 7.65 8.84
N ASN A 116 -2.34 6.46 8.50
CA ASN A 116 -2.61 6.07 7.11
C ASN A 116 -3.59 7.04 6.44
N ASN A 117 -4.63 7.48 7.15
CA ASN A 117 -5.57 8.48 6.62
C ASN A 117 -4.90 9.85 6.40
N GLY A 118 -4.00 10.26 7.29
CA GLY A 118 -3.24 11.51 7.13
C GLY A 118 -2.28 11.47 5.93
N GLU A 119 -1.58 10.34 5.74
CA GLU A 119 -0.70 10.09 4.59
C GLU A 119 -1.50 10.09 3.27
N ALA A 120 -2.65 9.42 3.25
CA ALA A 120 -3.53 9.38 2.09
C ALA A 120 -4.04 10.78 1.68
N GLU A 121 -4.43 11.62 2.64
CA GLU A 121 -4.83 13.01 2.35
C GLU A 121 -3.63 13.85 1.85
N ALA A 122 -2.42 13.62 2.40
CA ALA A 122 -1.22 14.28 1.90
C ALA A 122 -0.90 13.88 0.45
N HIS A 123 -1.09 12.61 0.09
CA HIS A 123 -0.95 12.12 -1.28
C HIS A 123 -1.98 12.76 -2.22
N ILE A 124 -3.24 12.93 -1.78
CA ILE A 124 -4.26 13.68 -2.54
C ILE A 124 -3.78 15.11 -2.82
N LEU A 125 -3.28 15.82 -1.81
CA LEU A 125 -2.83 17.21 -1.95
C LEU A 125 -1.66 17.36 -2.93
N ASN A 126 -0.83 16.32 -3.06
CA ASN A 126 0.30 16.27 -3.98
C ASN A 126 -0.05 15.64 -5.35
N GLU A 127 -1.33 15.40 -5.63
CA GLU A 127 -1.83 14.78 -6.87
C GLU A 127 -1.29 13.34 -7.12
N MET A 128 -0.79 12.68 -6.07
CA MET A 128 -0.30 11.30 -6.07
C MET A 128 -1.46 10.33 -5.81
N TYR A 129 -2.39 10.26 -6.76
CA TYR A 129 -3.68 9.61 -6.56
C TYR A 129 -3.58 8.07 -6.51
N ASP A 130 -2.61 7.46 -7.18
CA ASP A 130 -2.41 6.01 -7.13
C ASP A 130 -1.96 5.58 -5.72
N GLU A 131 -1.04 6.34 -5.13
CA GLU A 131 -0.55 6.16 -3.75
C GLU A 131 -1.66 6.43 -2.73
N ALA A 132 -2.42 7.52 -2.88
CA ALA A 132 -3.55 7.83 -2.01
C ALA A 132 -4.59 6.68 -1.98
N VAL A 133 -4.93 6.11 -3.13
CA VAL A 133 -5.86 4.96 -3.20
C VAL A 133 -5.29 3.76 -2.46
N ASN A 134 -3.99 3.46 -2.64
CA ASN A 134 -3.33 2.36 -1.95
C ASN A 134 -3.36 2.53 -0.43
N ASP A 135 -3.09 3.72 0.09
CA ASP A 135 -3.08 3.99 1.54
C ASP A 135 -4.48 3.87 2.15
N TYR A 136 -5.51 4.39 1.48
CA TYR A 136 -6.89 4.17 1.90
C TYR A 136 -7.30 2.69 1.85
N GLN A 137 -6.80 1.94 0.87
CA GLN A 137 -7.05 0.49 0.78
C GLN A 137 -6.44 -0.24 1.98
N GLN A 138 -5.22 0.13 2.37
CA GLN A 138 -4.56 -0.40 3.56
C GLN A 138 -5.31 -0.03 4.84
N ALA A 139 -5.71 1.23 5.00
CA ALA A 139 -6.53 1.68 6.14
C ALA A 139 -7.86 0.92 6.23
N LYS A 140 -8.51 0.65 5.08
CA LYS A 140 -9.76 -0.11 5.03
C LYS A 140 -9.59 -1.57 5.49
N ASN A 141 -8.47 -2.20 5.16
CA ASN A 141 -8.17 -3.57 5.60
C ASN A 141 -7.97 -3.66 7.12
N ILE A 142 -7.52 -2.58 7.76
CA ILE A 142 -7.33 -2.51 9.21
C ILE A 142 -8.67 -2.26 9.91
N ASN A 143 -9.50 -1.36 9.36
CA ASN A 143 -10.76 -0.95 9.97
C ASN A 143 -11.86 -0.78 8.92
N GLU A 144 -12.55 -1.88 8.64
CA GLU A 144 -13.59 -1.97 7.61
C GLU A 144 -14.82 -1.05 7.87
N HIS A 145 -15.04 -0.64 9.13
CA HIS A 145 -16.26 0.07 9.54
C HIS A 145 -16.13 1.60 9.63
N LEU A 146 -14.99 2.19 9.24
CA LEU A 146 -14.81 3.64 9.33
C LEU A 146 -15.34 4.35 8.08
N ASN A 147 -16.50 4.99 8.19
CA ASN A 147 -17.10 5.76 7.09
C ASN A 147 -16.12 6.76 6.43
N LYS A 148 -15.25 7.39 7.23
CA LYS A 148 -14.25 8.33 6.73
C LYS A 148 -13.24 7.70 5.75
N VAL A 149 -12.81 6.46 5.99
CA VAL A 149 -11.87 5.75 5.09
C VAL A 149 -12.58 5.41 3.78
N GLN A 150 -13.84 4.99 3.85
CA GLN A 150 -14.63 4.70 2.66
C GLN A 150 -14.86 5.96 1.81
N GLU A 151 -15.27 7.08 2.44
CA GLU A 151 -15.44 8.37 1.77
C GLU A 151 -14.11 8.87 1.15
N GLY A 152 -13.00 8.74 1.87
CA GLY A 152 -11.66 9.09 1.40
C GLY A 152 -11.23 8.24 0.20
N LEU A 153 -11.45 6.91 0.26
CA LEU A 153 -11.15 5.98 -0.82
C LEU A 153 -11.94 6.32 -2.09
N GLU A 154 -13.25 6.54 -1.97
CA GLU A 154 -14.11 6.91 -3.10
C GLU A 154 -13.67 8.23 -3.73
N ARG A 155 -13.29 9.21 -2.91
CA ARG A 155 -12.73 10.50 -3.36
C ARG A 155 -11.40 10.30 -4.09
N ALA A 156 -10.47 9.53 -3.53
CA ALA A 156 -9.18 9.24 -4.14
C ALA A 156 -9.34 8.51 -5.48
N GLN A 157 -10.20 7.49 -5.56
CA GLN A 157 -10.51 6.75 -6.79
C GLN A 157 -11.14 7.66 -7.85
N LYS A 158 -12.06 8.55 -7.45
CA LYS A 158 -12.66 9.53 -8.36
C LYS A 158 -11.61 10.48 -8.93
N LEU A 159 -10.71 11.00 -8.09
CA LEU A 159 -9.63 11.89 -8.51
C LEU A 159 -8.61 11.16 -9.40
N GLN A 160 -8.25 9.92 -9.06
CA GLN A 160 -7.43 9.04 -9.88
C GLN A 160 -8.06 8.78 -11.26
N LYS A 161 -9.37 8.51 -11.31
CA LYS A 161 -10.08 8.35 -12.58
C LYS A 161 -10.10 9.66 -13.38
N GLN A 162 -10.30 10.80 -12.70
CA GLN A 162 -10.27 12.11 -13.35
C GLN A 162 -8.88 12.48 -13.87
N SER A 163 -7.80 12.12 -13.16
CA SER A 163 -6.42 12.39 -13.60
C SER A 163 -6.01 11.51 -14.79
N LYS A 164 -6.56 10.29 -14.88
CA LYS A 164 -6.37 9.37 -16.02
C LYS A 164 -7.19 9.77 -17.25
N LYS A 165 -8.29 10.53 -17.07
CA LYS A 165 -9.08 11.06 -18.20
C LYS A 165 -8.32 12.13 -18.97
N ARG A 166 -8.33 12.03 -20.29
CA ARG A 166 -7.69 13.02 -21.18
C ARG A 166 -8.56 14.27 -21.26
N ASP A 167 -8.02 15.42 -20.91
CA ASP A 167 -8.66 16.71 -21.20
C ASP A 167 -8.26 17.19 -22.60
N TYR A 168 -9.05 16.85 -23.62
CA TYR A 168 -8.75 17.17 -25.02
C TYR A 168 -8.66 18.67 -25.29
N TYR A 169 -9.45 19.49 -24.59
CA TYR A 169 -9.38 20.94 -24.74
C TYR A 169 -8.10 21.49 -24.10
N LYS A 170 -7.74 21.00 -22.90
CA LYS A 170 -6.49 21.37 -22.23
C LYS A 170 -5.26 20.93 -23.02
N ILE A 171 -5.27 19.73 -23.62
CA ILE A 171 -4.21 19.22 -24.51
C ILE A 171 -3.98 20.18 -25.69
N LEU A 172 -5.05 20.66 -26.32
CA LEU A 172 -4.95 21.63 -27.41
C LEU A 172 -4.80 23.09 -26.94
N GLY A 173 -4.85 23.37 -25.65
CA GLY A 173 -4.80 24.73 -25.10
C GLY A 173 -5.99 25.60 -25.53
N LEU A 174 -7.18 25.00 -25.67
CA LEU A 174 -8.39 25.65 -26.16
C LEU A 174 -9.49 25.69 -25.08
N LYS A 175 -10.42 26.63 -25.23
CA LYS A 175 -11.66 26.65 -24.43
C LYS A 175 -12.67 25.66 -25.01
N ARG A 176 -13.60 25.16 -24.18
CA ARG A 176 -14.72 24.30 -24.64
C ARG A 176 -15.56 24.91 -25.76
N SER A 177 -15.60 26.24 -25.84
CA SER A 177 -16.29 27.00 -26.91
C SER A 177 -15.53 27.06 -28.24
N ALA A 178 -14.37 26.43 -28.37
CA ALA A 178 -13.53 26.54 -29.56
C ALA A 178 -14.21 25.98 -30.81
N THR A 179 -14.06 26.70 -31.92
CA THR A 179 -14.57 26.31 -33.23
C THR A 179 -13.72 25.20 -33.85
N LYS A 180 -14.29 24.43 -34.78
CA LYS A 180 -13.56 23.38 -35.51
C LYS A 180 -12.28 23.91 -36.20
N LYS A 181 -12.32 25.16 -36.67
CA LYS A 181 -11.16 25.82 -37.30
C LYS A 181 -10.04 26.09 -36.29
N GLU A 182 -10.37 26.53 -35.08
CA GLU A 182 -9.40 26.76 -34.00
C GLU A 182 -8.78 25.44 -33.51
N ILE A 183 -9.60 24.39 -33.38
CA ILE A 183 -9.15 23.03 -33.04
C ILE A 183 -8.12 22.53 -34.05
N LEU A 184 -8.43 22.62 -35.36
CA LEU A 184 -7.51 22.21 -36.41
C LEU A 184 -6.23 23.06 -36.45
N LYS A 185 -6.34 24.37 -36.19
CA LYS A 185 -5.19 25.27 -36.13
C LYS A 185 -4.26 24.90 -34.97
N SER A 186 -4.80 24.65 -33.78
CA SER A 186 -4.00 24.25 -32.62
C SER A 186 -3.37 22.88 -32.82
N TYR A 187 -4.13 21.91 -33.32
CA TYR A 187 -3.63 20.57 -33.67
C TYR A 187 -2.42 20.65 -34.60
N ARG A 188 -2.50 21.39 -35.72
CA ARG A 188 -1.37 21.52 -36.65
C ARG A 188 -0.11 22.07 -35.99
N LYS A 189 -0.28 23.08 -35.13
CA LYS A 189 0.83 23.70 -34.38
C LYS A 189 1.48 22.68 -33.44
N LEU A 190 0.68 21.99 -32.64
CA LEU A 190 1.16 21.03 -31.64
C LEU A 190 1.69 19.74 -32.27
N ALA A 191 1.11 19.27 -33.39
CA ALA A 191 1.59 18.11 -34.13
C ALA A 191 2.97 18.34 -34.74
N VAL A 192 3.24 19.53 -35.28
CA VAL A 192 4.58 19.91 -35.72
C VAL A 192 5.53 20.02 -34.53
N GLN A 193 5.10 20.63 -33.43
CA GLN A 193 5.93 20.79 -32.24
C GLN A 193 6.34 19.45 -31.63
N TRP A 194 5.41 18.51 -31.45
CA TRP A 194 5.63 17.23 -30.76
C TRP A 194 5.96 16.08 -31.72
N HIS A 195 6.36 16.36 -32.96
CA HIS A 195 6.68 15.31 -33.92
C HIS A 195 7.90 14.49 -33.43
N PRO A 196 7.81 13.15 -33.29
CA PRO A 196 8.88 12.33 -32.69
C PRO A 196 10.25 12.47 -33.35
N ASP A 197 10.30 12.77 -34.66
CA ASP A 197 11.55 13.00 -35.40
C ASP A 197 12.37 14.18 -34.89
N GLN A 198 11.76 15.12 -34.17
CA GLN A 198 12.45 16.28 -33.60
C GLN A 198 13.13 15.96 -32.25
N TYR A 199 12.92 14.77 -31.69
CA TYR A 199 13.36 14.41 -30.34
C TYR A 199 14.17 13.11 -30.30
N LYS A 200 15.01 12.95 -29.26
CA LYS A 200 15.85 11.77 -29.03
C LYS A 200 15.78 11.34 -27.57
N GLY A 201 16.07 10.07 -27.29
CA GLY A 201 16.14 9.53 -25.92
C GLY A 201 14.80 9.61 -25.16
N GLU A 202 14.87 9.97 -23.88
CA GLU A 202 13.70 10.18 -22.99
C GLU A 202 12.69 11.20 -23.57
N ASP A 203 13.18 12.26 -24.21
CA ASP A 203 12.32 13.30 -24.77
C ASP A 203 11.53 12.81 -25.98
N LYS A 204 12.05 11.82 -26.72
CA LYS A 204 11.31 11.18 -27.81
C LYS A 204 10.07 10.45 -27.30
N LYS A 205 10.18 9.73 -26.19
CA LYS A 205 9.03 9.05 -25.56
C LYS A 205 7.97 10.05 -25.09
N LYS A 206 8.40 11.17 -24.50
CA LYS A 206 7.50 12.26 -24.10
C LYS A 206 6.80 12.88 -25.31
N ALA A 207 7.54 13.13 -26.39
CA ALA A 207 6.99 13.67 -27.63
C ALA A 207 6.00 12.70 -28.30
N GLU A 208 6.30 11.41 -28.34
CA GLU A 208 5.38 10.36 -28.82
C GLU A 208 4.07 10.35 -28.02
N LYS A 209 4.14 10.38 -26.69
CA LYS A 209 2.95 10.45 -25.82
C LYS A 209 2.11 11.70 -26.11
N MET A 210 2.76 12.87 -26.17
CA MET A 210 2.08 14.14 -26.47
C MET A 210 1.47 14.15 -27.87
N PHE A 211 2.16 13.58 -28.87
CA PHE A 211 1.67 13.49 -30.23
C PHE A 211 0.41 12.62 -30.34
N ILE A 212 0.39 11.48 -29.63
CA ILE A 212 -0.79 10.61 -29.51
C ILE A 212 -1.95 11.36 -28.86
N ASP A 213 -1.71 12.08 -27.76
CA ASP A 213 -2.74 12.84 -27.05
C ASP A 213 -3.31 13.99 -27.91
N VAL A 214 -2.44 14.70 -28.65
CA VAL A 214 -2.83 15.76 -29.60
C VAL A 214 -3.65 15.21 -30.76
N ALA A 215 -3.30 14.03 -31.29
CA ALA A 215 -4.06 13.36 -32.34
C ALA A 215 -5.44 12.90 -31.85
N ALA A 216 -5.50 12.29 -30.67
CA ALA A 216 -6.76 11.88 -30.03
C ALA A 216 -7.68 13.09 -29.79
N ALA A 217 -7.13 14.21 -29.31
CA ALA A 217 -7.89 15.44 -29.11
C ALA A 217 -8.48 15.99 -30.42
N LYS A 218 -7.72 15.96 -31.51
CA LYS A 218 -8.24 16.34 -32.82
C LYS A 218 -9.36 15.40 -33.27
N GLU A 219 -9.21 14.09 -33.08
CA GLU A 219 -10.22 13.11 -33.50
C GLU A 219 -11.55 13.35 -32.79
N VAL A 220 -11.53 13.47 -31.46
CA VAL A 220 -12.73 13.67 -30.65
C VAL A 220 -13.37 15.04 -30.89
N LEU A 221 -12.57 16.12 -30.92
CA LEU A 221 -13.12 17.47 -30.96
C LEU A 221 -13.54 17.96 -32.36
N THR A 222 -13.10 17.29 -33.43
CA THR A 222 -13.49 17.66 -34.81
C THR A 222 -14.69 16.90 -35.36
N ASP A 223 -15.03 15.77 -34.73
CA ASP A 223 -16.23 14.99 -35.00
C ASP A 223 -17.39 15.51 -34.11
N PRO A 224 -18.50 15.97 -34.69
CA PRO A 224 -19.61 16.55 -33.91
C PRO A 224 -20.21 15.58 -32.88
N GLU A 225 -20.30 14.29 -33.20
CA GLU A 225 -20.91 13.29 -32.31
C GLU A 225 -19.97 12.93 -31.17
N LYS A 226 -18.69 12.68 -31.47
CA LYS A 226 -17.68 12.39 -30.43
C LYS A 226 -17.48 13.59 -29.51
N ARG A 227 -17.45 14.81 -30.06
CA ARG A 227 -17.38 16.04 -29.26
C ARG A 227 -18.58 16.19 -28.34
N ALA A 228 -19.79 15.94 -28.84
CA ALA A 228 -20.99 16.02 -28.02
C ALA A 228 -20.97 15.01 -26.86
N LYS A 229 -20.56 13.75 -27.10
CA LYS A 229 -20.37 12.75 -26.03
C LYS A 229 -19.36 13.20 -24.99
N TYR A 230 -18.21 13.69 -25.45
CA TYR A 230 -17.16 14.20 -24.59
C TYR A 230 -17.61 15.41 -23.75
N ASP A 231 -18.33 16.35 -24.35
CA ASP A 231 -18.90 17.51 -23.66
C ASP A 231 -19.98 17.11 -22.64
N ASN A 232 -20.66 15.97 -22.84
CA ASN A 232 -21.59 15.36 -21.89
C ASN A 232 -20.90 14.52 -20.78
N GLY A 233 -19.56 14.41 -20.79
CA GLY A 233 -18.79 13.70 -19.76
C GLY A 233 -18.42 12.25 -20.07
N GLU A 234 -18.79 11.76 -21.25
CA GLU A 234 -18.43 10.44 -21.77
C GLU A 234 -17.24 10.56 -22.72
N ASP A 235 -16.09 10.00 -22.37
CA ASP A 235 -14.92 10.03 -23.25
C ASP A 235 -15.06 8.94 -24.35
N PRO A 236 -15.19 9.31 -25.63
CA PRO A 236 -15.43 8.35 -26.72
C PRO A 236 -14.25 7.40 -26.97
N LEU A 237 -13.08 7.72 -26.43
CA LEU A 237 -11.87 6.92 -26.53
C LEU A 237 -11.50 6.24 -25.21
N ASP A 238 -12.36 6.32 -24.18
CA ASP A 238 -12.14 5.62 -22.91
C ASP A 238 -12.23 4.10 -23.11
N PRO A 239 -11.15 3.34 -22.82
CA PRO A 239 -11.14 1.89 -22.94
C PRO A 239 -12.24 1.19 -22.12
N GLU A 240 -12.66 1.81 -21.02
CA GLU A 240 -13.62 1.23 -20.07
C GLU A 240 -15.08 1.49 -20.49
N ALA A 241 -15.33 2.53 -21.28
CA ALA A 241 -16.64 2.82 -21.89
C ALA A 241 -16.95 1.93 -23.11
N GLN A 242 -15.97 1.17 -23.61
CA GLN A 242 -16.09 0.28 -24.77
C GLN A 242 -16.44 -1.19 -24.44
N GLN A 243 -17.11 -1.46 -23.31
CA GLN A 243 -17.61 -2.82 -22.98
C GLN A 243 -18.73 -3.35 -23.90
N GLY A 244 -19.15 -2.61 -24.94
CA GLY A 244 -20.18 -3.01 -25.90
C GLY A 244 -19.77 -3.03 -27.37
N GLY A 245 -18.51 -2.75 -27.70
CA GLY A 245 -18.03 -2.71 -29.08
C GLY A 245 -16.52 -2.66 -29.09
N GLY A 246 -15.90 -3.73 -29.60
CA GLY A 246 -14.48 -4.00 -29.47
C GLY A 246 -13.59 -2.80 -29.71
N ASN A 247 -12.59 -2.66 -28.84
CA ASN A 247 -11.47 -1.74 -28.99
C ASN A 247 -11.02 -1.69 -30.47
N PRO A 248 -11.16 -0.54 -31.17
CA PRO A 248 -10.58 -0.35 -32.50
C PRO A 248 -9.05 -0.47 -32.52
N TRP A 249 -8.45 -0.58 -31.34
CA TRP A 249 -7.02 -0.57 -31.08
C TRP A 249 -6.47 -1.91 -30.55
N GLN A 250 -7.33 -2.92 -30.31
CA GLN A 250 -6.93 -4.18 -29.67
C GLN A 250 -7.09 -5.43 -30.56
N HIS A 251 -7.81 -5.35 -31.68
CA HIS A 251 -8.00 -6.47 -32.63
C HIS A 251 -7.64 -6.17 -34.09
N GLY A 252 -6.57 -5.42 -34.29
CA GLY A 252 -6.01 -5.14 -35.60
C GLY A 252 -5.30 -3.82 -35.53
N GLY A 253 -4.00 -3.83 -35.82
CA GLY A 253 -3.07 -2.74 -35.60
C GLY A 253 -3.67 -1.34 -35.74
N PHE A 254 -3.26 -0.44 -34.85
CA PHE A 254 -2.95 0.91 -35.34
C PHE A 254 -2.17 0.73 -36.66
N PRO A 255 -2.46 1.50 -37.72
CA PRO A 255 -1.68 1.46 -38.96
C PRO A 255 -0.29 2.10 -38.73
N PHE A 256 0.37 1.76 -37.62
CA PHE A 256 1.58 2.35 -37.07
C PHE A 256 2.46 1.31 -36.36
N GLY A 257 2.25 0.01 -36.65
CA GLY A 257 3.21 -1.05 -36.32
C GLY A 257 4.06 -1.37 -37.54
N GLU A 258 5.39 -1.19 -37.40
CA GLU A 258 6.45 -1.37 -38.40
C GLU A 258 6.54 -0.32 -39.52
N GLY A 259 7.41 0.68 -39.29
CA GLY A 259 8.02 1.49 -40.35
C GLY A 259 7.10 2.54 -41.00
N PHE A 260 6.76 3.62 -40.29
CA PHE A 260 6.04 4.74 -40.89
C PHE A 260 6.93 5.99 -41.06
N GLN A 261 7.22 6.33 -42.33
CA GLN A 261 7.54 7.69 -42.75
C GLN A 261 6.22 8.44 -43.02
N PHE A 262 5.90 9.47 -42.23
CA PHE A 262 4.81 10.39 -42.55
C PHE A 262 5.24 11.37 -43.65
N LYS A 263 4.63 11.29 -44.83
CA LYS A 263 4.65 12.39 -45.80
C LYS A 263 3.49 13.34 -45.50
N PHE A 264 3.80 14.47 -44.87
CA PHE A 264 2.89 15.61 -44.80
C PHE A 264 2.74 16.22 -46.19
N HIS A 265 1.51 16.27 -46.71
CA HIS A 265 1.17 17.12 -47.84
C HIS A 265 0.66 18.45 -47.30
N PHE A 266 1.53 19.44 -47.29
CA PHE A 266 1.13 20.84 -47.15
C PHE A 266 0.74 21.32 -48.55
N ASN A 267 -0.56 21.54 -48.76
CA ASN A 267 -1.04 22.39 -49.85
C ASN A 267 -1.07 23.85 -49.38
#